data_AF-A0A2E9TEF2-F1
#
_entry.id   AF-A0A2E9TEF2-F1
#
_cell.length_a   1.000
_cell.length_b   1.000
_cell.length_c   1.000
_cell.angle_alpha   90.00
_cell.angle_beta   90.00
_cell.angle_gamma   90.00
#
_symmetry.space_group_name_H-M   'P 1'
#
loop_
_entity.id
_entity.type
_entity.pdbx_description
1 polymer ?
#
loop_
_entity_poly.entity_id
_entity_poly.type
_entity_poly.pdbx_seq_one_letter_code
_entity_poly.pdbx_strand_id
1 'polypeptide(L)'
;MNVRHLISLASRGVWPAVGGLAALVVGACNGGGDPLTPAATAEPQATAIPLSIPDEESDLRRKLSNLFTRQEGVEITAIRQAADTGNKGFIAPIVDLAGAGFANDERAAIADALTRLTGQEFDPTSFNLHEDAYRWLGRHPEIKAVPGYASWKGDLYSVIDRRFIDFFYEGVPASVPISGAVWGGVGVDGIPPLDNPEFTGPDGATYLGFGEPVFGISINGDARAYPLRILAWHELSNDVVGGMPIALVY
;
A
#
# COMPACT_ATOMS: atom_id res chain seq x y z
N MET A 1 54.48 -15.37 40.48
CA MET A 1 53.95 -14.25 39.67
C MET A 1 52.43 -14.26 39.80
N ASN A 2 51.86 -13.12 40.17
CA ASN A 2 50.60 -12.99 40.89
C ASN A 2 49.92 -11.70 40.39
N VAL A 3 48.70 -11.79 39.84
CA VAL A 3 47.65 -10.75 39.73
C VAL A 3 46.35 -11.54 39.44
N ARG A 4 45.28 -11.69 40.26
CA ARG A 4 44.42 -10.87 41.14
C ARG A 4 43.47 -9.88 40.44
N HIS A 5 42.17 -10.26 40.46
CA HIS A 5 40.93 -9.47 40.67
C HIS A 5 40.51 -8.45 39.58
N LEU A 6 39.24 -8.07 39.35
CA LEU A 6 38.09 -7.83 40.25
C LEU A 6 36.74 -7.80 39.49
N ILE A 7 35.67 -8.06 40.24
CA ILE A 7 34.24 -7.87 39.94
C ILE A 7 33.88 -6.36 39.94
N SER A 8 32.91 -5.89 39.13
CA SER A 8 31.93 -4.87 39.57
C SER A 8 30.75 -4.63 38.60
N LEU A 9 29.55 -4.82 39.16
CA LEU A 9 28.25 -4.15 39.01
C LEU A 9 27.55 -3.85 37.67
N ALA A 10 26.27 -4.23 37.70
CA ALA A 10 25.13 -3.89 36.87
C ALA A 10 24.98 -2.41 36.47
N SER A 11 24.38 -2.21 35.29
CA SER A 11 23.32 -1.20 35.14
C SER A 11 22.24 -1.72 34.19
N ARG A 12 21.00 -1.71 34.68
CA ARG A 12 19.79 -1.87 33.88
C ARG A 12 19.66 -0.62 33.01
N GLY A 13 19.67 -0.79 31.68
CA GLY A 13 19.40 0.27 30.71
C GLY A 13 18.09 -0.03 29.99
N VAL A 14 17.04 0.64 30.45
CA VAL A 14 15.70 0.69 29.84
C VAL A 14 15.80 1.16 28.38
N TRP A 15 15.26 0.38 27.45
CA TRP A 15 14.93 0.84 26.09
C TRP A 15 13.48 1.32 26.10
N PRO A 16 13.16 2.61 25.87
CA PRO A 16 11.80 2.99 25.58
C PRO A 16 11.51 2.66 24.11
N ALA A 17 10.75 1.60 23.87
CA ALA A 17 10.05 1.41 22.61
C ALA A 17 8.90 2.42 22.55
N VAL A 18 9.07 3.51 21.81
CA VAL A 18 7.96 4.38 21.42
C VAL A 18 7.33 3.76 20.18
N GLY A 19 6.44 2.79 20.39
CA GLY A 19 5.51 2.32 19.38
C GLY A 19 4.36 3.30 19.28
N GLY A 20 4.42 4.21 18.31
CA GLY A 20 3.28 5.05 17.95
C GLY A 20 2.29 4.24 17.13
N LEU A 21 1.27 3.66 17.78
CA LEU A 21 0.11 3.07 17.13
C LEU A 21 -0.82 4.21 16.69
N ALA A 22 -0.91 4.49 15.40
CA ALA A 22 -1.93 5.37 14.85
C ALA A 22 -3.19 4.55 14.53
N ALA A 23 -4.09 4.43 15.50
CA ALA A 23 -5.45 3.97 15.24
C ALA A 23 -6.26 5.16 14.71
N LEU A 24 -6.50 5.19 13.39
CA LEU A 24 -7.34 6.20 12.77
C LEU A 24 -8.80 5.75 12.86
N VAL A 25 -9.46 6.12 13.96
CA VAL A 25 -10.91 5.96 14.10
C VAL A 25 -11.58 7.12 13.37
N VAL A 26 -12.17 6.85 12.21
CA VAL A 26 -13.05 7.82 11.55
C VAL A 26 -14.40 7.77 12.27
N GLY A 27 -14.58 8.65 13.25
CA GLY A 27 -15.87 8.88 13.89
C GLY A 27 -16.77 9.72 12.98
N ALA A 28 -17.81 9.11 12.41
CA ALA A 28 -18.87 9.86 11.75
C ALA A 28 -19.78 10.51 12.81
N CYS A 29 -19.88 11.84 12.79
CA CYS A 29 -20.83 12.58 13.62
C CYS A 29 -22.27 12.22 13.23
N ASN A 30 -23.06 11.87 14.24
CA ASN A 30 -24.45 11.46 14.14
C ASN A 30 -25.35 12.63 13.75
N GLY A 31 -26.02 12.54 12.61
CA GLY A 31 -27.18 13.36 12.24
C GLY A 31 -28.31 12.41 11.82
N GLY A 32 -29.38 12.37 12.61
CA GLY A 32 -30.47 11.41 12.43
C GLY A 32 -31.15 11.52 11.05
N GLY A 33 -31.40 10.36 10.44
CA GLY A 33 -32.20 10.20 9.23
C GLY A 33 -32.34 8.71 8.87
N ASP A 34 -33.59 8.23 8.88
CA ASP A 34 -34.23 7.03 8.31
C ASP A 34 -33.45 5.73 7.97
N PRO A 35 -34.10 4.55 8.11
CA PRO A 35 -33.47 3.26 7.82
C PRO A 35 -33.00 3.18 6.37
N LEU A 36 -31.73 2.80 6.21
CA LEU A 36 -31.02 2.62 4.95
C LEU A 36 -31.80 1.70 4.00
N THR A 37 -32.60 2.33 3.12
CA THR A 37 -33.06 1.70 1.89
C THR A 37 -31.85 1.70 0.95
N PRO A 38 -31.44 0.56 0.35
CA PRO A 38 -30.36 0.57 -0.61
C PRO A 38 -30.75 1.50 -1.77
N ALA A 39 -30.00 2.60 -1.94
CA ALA A 39 -30.15 3.41 -3.13
C ALA A 39 -29.86 2.52 -4.34
N ALA A 40 -30.77 2.54 -5.32
CA ALA A 40 -30.60 1.81 -6.57
C ALA A 40 -29.23 2.14 -7.15
N THR A 41 -28.44 1.09 -7.43
CA THR A 41 -27.12 1.21 -8.04
C THR A 41 -27.28 1.92 -9.37
N ALA A 42 -26.88 3.19 -9.43
CA ALA A 42 -26.73 3.87 -10.70
C ALA A 42 -25.61 3.15 -11.46
N GLU A 43 -25.93 2.59 -12.63
CA GLU A 43 -24.93 2.07 -13.55
C GLU A 43 -23.90 3.17 -13.81
N PRO A 44 -22.58 2.89 -13.71
CA PRO A 44 -21.56 3.86 -14.05
C PRO A 44 -21.68 4.21 -15.53
N GLN A 45 -22.25 5.38 -15.83
CA GLN A 45 -22.08 5.98 -17.14
C GLN A 45 -20.67 6.56 -17.19
N ALA A 46 -19.75 5.76 -17.72
CA ALA A 46 -18.40 6.18 -18.03
C ALA A 46 -18.43 7.23 -19.15
N THR A 47 -18.62 8.50 -18.80
CA THR A 47 -18.19 9.60 -19.67
C THR A 47 -16.68 9.72 -19.54
N ALA A 48 -15.95 8.85 -20.25
CA ALA A 48 -14.53 9.02 -20.48
C ALA A 48 -14.34 10.29 -21.32
N ILE A 49 -13.89 11.38 -20.69
CA ILE A 49 -13.27 12.48 -21.42
C ILE A 49 -11.95 11.90 -21.95
N PRO A 50 -11.73 11.80 -23.27
CA PRO A 50 -10.46 11.33 -23.78
C PRO A 50 -9.41 12.38 -23.42
N LEU A 51 -8.58 12.07 -22.42
CA LEU A 51 -7.38 12.85 -22.13
C LEU A 51 -6.50 12.74 -23.37
N SER A 52 -6.31 13.86 -24.07
CA SER A 52 -5.43 13.94 -25.25
C SER A 52 -3.98 13.91 -24.77
N ILE A 53 -3.48 12.71 -24.52
CA ILE A 53 -2.07 12.46 -24.27
C ILE A 53 -1.34 12.57 -25.61
N PRO A 54 -0.22 13.30 -25.72
CA PRO A 54 0.64 13.23 -26.89
C PRO A 54 1.01 11.76 -27.20
N ASP A 55 0.97 11.36 -28.47
CA ASP A 55 1.20 9.97 -28.89
C ASP A 55 2.52 9.39 -28.33
N GLU A 56 3.55 10.24 -28.21
CA GLU A 56 4.85 9.90 -27.64
C GLU A 56 4.79 9.49 -26.16
N GLU A 57 4.00 10.19 -25.33
CA GLU A 57 3.83 9.85 -23.91
C GLU A 57 2.97 8.58 -23.73
N SER A 58 1.99 8.36 -24.61
CA SER A 58 1.21 7.12 -24.62
C SER A 58 2.06 5.91 -24.98
N ASP A 59 2.92 6.04 -26.00
CA ASP A 59 3.85 4.99 -26.40
C ASP A 59 4.93 4.74 -25.35
N LEU A 60 5.39 5.79 -24.67
CA LEU A 60 6.33 5.67 -23.57
C LEU A 60 5.74 4.90 -22.40
N ARG A 61 4.50 5.23 -22.00
CA ARG A 61 3.76 4.48 -20.96
C ARG A 61 3.65 3.00 -21.32
N ARG A 62 3.29 2.69 -22.57
CA ARG A 62 3.22 1.30 -23.06
C ARG A 62 4.56 0.57 -22.91
N LYS A 63 5.67 1.21 -23.28
CA LYS A 63 7.03 0.64 -23.12
C LYS A 63 7.38 0.40 -21.66
N LEU A 64 6.91 1.26 -20.74
CA LEU A 64 7.14 1.06 -19.31
C LEU A 64 6.43 -0.20 -18.77
N SER A 65 5.32 -0.66 -19.35
CA SER A 65 4.69 -1.93 -18.94
C SER A 65 5.58 -3.13 -19.23
N ASN A 66 6.36 -3.08 -20.32
CA ASN A 66 7.23 -4.18 -20.73
C ASN A 66 8.37 -4.43 -19.73
N LEU A 67 8.76 -3.42 -18.95
CA LEU A 67 9.74 -3.52 -17.86
C LEU A 67 9.37 -4.60 -16.84
N PHE A 68 8.09 -4.70 -16.48
CA PHE A 68 7.64 -5.66 -15.48
C PHE A 68 7.70 -7.11 -16.01
N THR A 69 7.66 -7.28 -17.33
CA THR A 69 7.72 -8.58 -18.00
C THR A 69 9.15 -9.05 -18.33
N ARG A 70 10.19 -8.26 -18.02
CA ARG A 70 11.62 -8.55 -18.28
C ARG A 70 11.92 -8.88 -19.75
N GLN A 71 11.50 -8.01 -20.68
CA GLN A 71 11.93 -8.15 -22.07
C GLN A 71 13.28 -7.45 -22.27
N GLU A 72 14.36 -8.24 -22.37
CA GLU A 72 15.74 -7.74 -22.47
C GLU A 72 15.91 -6.60 -23.50
N GLY A 73 16.53 -5.50 -23.05
CA GLY A 73 17.14 -4.47 -23.92
C GLY A 73 16.28 -3.25 -24.27
N VAL A 74 15.01 -3.17 -23.84
CA VAL A 74 14.06 -2.09 -24.22
C VAL A 74 13.81 -1.06 -23.08
N GLU A 75 14.43 -1.29 -21.92
CA GLU A 75 13.83 -0.98 -20.62
C GLU A 75 14.37 0.32 -19.97
N ILE A 76 15.70 0.46 -19.88
CA ILE A 76 16.36 1.64 -19.32
C ILE A 76 16.09 2.90 -20.17
N THR A 77 15.97 2.74 -21.48
CA THR A 77 15.74 3.85 -22.41
C THR A 77 14.38 4.51 -22.16
N ALA A 78 13.33 3.74 -21.86
CA ALA A 78 12.01 4.28 -21.56
C ALA A 78 12.01 5.08 -20.25
N ILE A 79 12.69 4.59 -19.21
CA ILE A 79 12.84 5.32 -17.94
C ILE A 79 13.55 6.67 -18.15
N ARG A 80 14.63 6.67 -18.94
CA ARG A 80 15.38 7.88 -19.28
C ARG A 80 14.55 8.86 -20.12
N GLN A 81 13.85 8.37 -21.13
CA GLN A 81 12.95 9.18 -21.96
C GLN A 81 11.84 9.82 -21.12
N ALA A 82 11.30 9.10 -20.12
CA ALA A 82 10.30 9.65 -19.22
C ALA A 82 10.86 10.81 -18.39
N ALA A 83 12.08 10.67 -17.88
CA ALA A 83 12.77 11.75 -17.19
C ALA A 83 13.09 12.94 -18.12
N ASP A 84 13.48 12.68 -19.37
CA ASP A 84 13.82 13.70 -20.38
C ASP A 84 12.63 14.60 -20.73
N THR A 85 11.39 14.11 -20.58
CA THR A 85 10.18 14.93 -20.79
C THR A 85 10.05 16.07 -19.77
N GLY A 86 10.66 15.94 -18.58
CA GLY A 86 10.43 16.83 -17.45
C GLY A 86 9.01 16.77 -16.87
N ASN A 87 8.15 15.88 -17.37
CA ASN A 87 6.77 15.74 -16.93
C ASN A 87 6.72 14.95 -15.60
N LYS A 88 6.42 15.66 -14.51
CA LYS A 88 6.31 15.06 -13.16
C LYS A 88 5.24 13.98 -13.05
N GLY A 89 4.29 13.88 -13.99
CA GLY A 89 3.31 12.81 -14.01
C GLY A 89 3.90 11.41 -14.18
N PHE A 90 5.14 11.29 -14.68
CA PHE A 90 5.85 10.02 -14.78
C PHE A 90 6.45 9.52 -13.46
N ILE A 91 6.47 10.35 -12.41
CA ILE A 91 7.02 9.95 -11.11
C ILE A 91 6.30 8.70 -10.57
N ALA A 92 4.96 8.68 -10.60
CA ALA A 92 4.20 7.53 -10.07
C ALA A 92 4.50 6.20 -10.81
N PRO A 93 4.47 6.13 -12.15
CA PRO A 93 4.94 4.95 -12.88
C PRO A 93 6.38 4.52 -12.52
N ILE A 94 7.31 5.47 -12.41
CA ILE A 94 8.72 5.17 -12.10
C ILE A 94 8.88 4.66 -10.65
N VAL A 95 8.08 5.18 -9.71
CA VAL A 95 8.00 4.67 -8.34
C VAL A 95 7.50 3.22 -8.35
N ASP A 96 6.41 2.91 -9.05
CA ASP A 96 5.89 1.52 -9.12
C ASP A 96 6.91 0.54 -9.69
N LEU A 97 7.71 0.99 -10.68
CA LEU A 97 8.81 0.23 -11.24
C LEU A 97 9.91 -0.03 -10.19
N ALA A 98 10.23 0.91 -9.31
CA ALA A 98 11.22 0.69 -8.26
C ALA A 98 10.89 -0.52 -7.36
N GLY A 99 9.62 -0.92 -7.26
CA GLY A 99 9.15 -2.07 -6.49
C GLY A 99 9.25 -3.43 -7.21
N ALA A 100 9.61 -3.48 -8.50
CA ALA A 100 9.53 -4.69 -9.32
C ALA A 100 10.75 -5.63 -9.24
N GLY A 101 11.72 -5.36 -8.35
CA GLY A 101 12.89 -6.22 -8.14
C GLY A 101 13.85 -6.27 -9.33
N PHE A 102 14.30 -5.10 -9.77
CA PHE A 102 15.20 -4.93 -10.91
C PHE A 102 16.70 -5.12 -10.58
N ALA A 103 17.52 -5.31 -11.63
CA ALA A 103 18.97 -5.38 -11.50
C ALA A 103 19.59 -3.97 -11.28
N ASN A 104 20.90 -3.93 -11.03
CA ASN A 104 21.57 -2.71 -10.58
C ASN A 104 21.50 -1.55 -11.58
N ASP A 105 21.54 -1.85 -12.89
CA ASP A 105 21.55 -0.82 -13.93
C ASP A 105 20.18 -0.15 -14.09
N GLU A 106 19.09 -0.91 -13.99
CA GLU A 106 17.74 -0.34 -13.98
C GLU A 106 17.48 0.43 -12.70
N ARG A 107 17.95 -0.05 -11.53
CA ARG A 107 17.85 0.70 -10.27
C ARG A 107 18.59 2.03 -10.35
N ALA A 108 19.76 2.05 -10.98
CA ALA A 108 20.50 3.29 -11.27
C ALA A 108 19.71 4.23 -12.19
N ALA A 109 19.09 3.69 -13.25
CA ALA A 109 18.25 4.48 -14.15
C ALA A 109 16.99 5.04 -13.48
N ILE A 110 16.35 4.26 -12.60
CA ILE A 110 15.18 4.67 -11.82
C ILE A 110 15.57 5.80 -10.86
N ALA A 111 16.65 5.62 -10.09
CA ALA A 111 17.11 6.64 -9.15
C ALA A 111 17.47 7.95 -9.86
N ASP A 112 18.20 7.88 -10.99
CA ASP A 112 18.51 9.05 -11.82
C ASP A 112 17.24 9.74 -12.33
N ALA A 113 16.30 8.98 -12.90
CA ALA A 113 15.05 9.53 -13.42
C ALA A 113 14.22 10.22 -12.32
N LEU A 114 14.10 9.60 -11.16
CA LEU A 114 13.43 10.18 -10.00
C LEU A 114 14.16 11.46 -9.56
N THR A 115 15.49 11.44 -9.45
CA THR A 115 16.25 12.64 -9.06
C THR A 115 16.07 13.79 -10.03
N ARG A 116 16.05 13.52 -11.33
CA ARG A 116 15.83 14.54 -12.36
C ARG A 116 14.42 15.14 -12.32
N LEU A 117 13.39 14.31 -12.10
CA LEU A 117 11.99 14.76 -12.06
C LEU A 117 11.61 15.46 -10.74
N THR A 118 12.23 15.06 -9.64
CA THR A 118 11.89 15.52 -8.28
C THR A 118 12.83 16.60 -7.75
N GLY A 119 14.09 16.61 -8.20
CA GLY A 119 15.19 17.36 -7.59
C GLY A 119 15.72 16.75 -6.29
N GLN A 120 15.20 15.60 -5.86
CA GLN A 120 15.62 14.87 -4.67
C GLN A 120 16.60 13.76 -5.04
N GLU A 121 17.74 13.67 -4.37
CA GLU A 121 18.65 12.54 -4.55
C GLU A 121 18.04 11.24 -3.99
N PHE A 122 18.12 10.16 -4.79
CA PHE A 122 17.75 8.80 -4.41
C PHE A 122 18.97 7.88 -4.57
N ASP A 123 19.23 7.05 -3.58
CA ASP A 123 20.36 6.11 -3.62
C ASP A 123 19.97 4.83 -4.39
N PRO A 124 20.57 4.55 -5.56
CA PRO A 124 20.25 3.36 -6.35
C PRO A 124 20.70 2.06 -5.68
N THR A 125 21.59 2.13 -4.68
CA THR A 125 22.07 0.95 -3.93
C THR A 125 21.16 0.63 -2.74
N SER A 126 20.40 1.62 -2.23
CA SER A 126 19.50 1.48 -1.09
C SER A 126 18.43 0.41 -1.32
N PHE A 127 18.39 -0.60 -0.44
CA PHE A 127 17.32 -1.60 -0.43
C PHE A 127 15.93 -0.97 -0.35
N ASN A 128 15.83 0.25 0.21
CA ASN A 128 14.59 0.99 0.40
C ASN A 128 14.29 2.00 -0.72
N LEU A 129 14.97 1.94 -1.89
CA LEU A 129 14.75 2.90 -3.00
C LEU A 129 13.25 3.10 -3.32
N HIS A 130 12.49 2.01 -3.41
CA HIS A 130 11.04 2.07 -3.62
C HIS A 130 10.33 2.85 -2.50
N GLU A 131 10.58 2.47 -1.24
CA GLU A 131 9.96 3.09 -0.07
C GLU A 131 10.30 4.58 0.06
N ASP A 132 11.54 4.95 -0.20
CA ASP A 132 12.01 6.33 -0.12
C ASP A 132 11.30 7.19 -1.18
N ALA A 133 11.20 6.68 -2.41
CA ALA A 133 10.51 7.35 -3.51
C ALA A 133 8.98 7.40 -3.31
N TYR A 134 8.38 6.32 -2.83
CA TYR A 134 6.97 6.24 -2.48
C TYR A 134 6.58 7.23 -1.38
N ARG A 135 7.38 7.30 -0.30
CA ARG A 135 7.17 8.27 0.78
C ARG A 135 7.34 9.70 0.32
N TRP A 136 8.28 9.95 -0.59
CA TRP A 136 8.42 11.26 -1.22
C TRP A 136 7.13 11.59 -1.99
N LEU A 137 6.68 10.72 -2.89
CA LEU A 137 5.47 10.94 -3.68
C LEU A 137 4.22 11.17 -2.80
N GLY A 138 4.09 10.43 -1.70
CA GLY A 138 3.00 10.60 -0.73
C GLY A 138 2.98 11.97 -0.03
N ARG A 139 4.12 12.68 0.02
CA ARG A 139 4.20 14.07 0.52
C ARG A 139 3.90 15.13 -0.55
N HIS A 140 3.68 14.71 -1.79
CA HIS A 140 3.45 15.57 -2.95
C HIS A 140 2.09 15.31 -3.64
N PRO A 141 0.96 15.48 -2.93
CA PRO A 141 -0.39 15.20 -3.46
C PRO A 141 -0.81 16.10 -4.64
N GLU A 142 -0.08 17.20 -4.86
CA GLU A 142 -0.22 18.09 -6.01
C GLU A 142 0.20 17.45 -7.33
N ILE A 143 1.08 16.44 -7.30
CA ILE A 143 1.57 15.76 -8.49
C ILE A 143 0.48 14.80 -8.99
N LYS A 144 -0.02 15.03 -10.20
CA LYS A 144 -0.96 14.14 -10.88
C LYS A 144 -0.20 13.24 -11.83
N ALA A 145 -0.46 11.95 -11.75
CA ALA A 145 0.12 10.99 -12.67
C ALA A 145 -0.31 11.28 -14.11
N VAL A 146 0.51 10.86 -15.08
CA VAL A 146 0.15 10.95 -16.50
C VAL A 146 -1.19 10.25 -16.78
N PRO A 147 -2.02 10.76 -17.70
CA PRO A 147 -3.28 10.09 -18.02
C PRO A 147 -3.07 8.64 -18.48
N GLY A 148 -4.04 7.77 -18.23
CA GLY A 148 -3.90 6.33 -18.49
C GLY A 148 -3.03 5.60 -17.46
N TYR A 149 -2.52 6.27 -16.42
CA TYR A 149 -1.72 5.65 -15.37
C TYR A 149 -2.47 4.53 -14.63
N ALA A 150 -3.76 4.72 -14.35
CA ALA A 150 -4.54 3.71 -13.62
C ALA A 150 -4.63 2.40 -14.42
N SER A 151 -5.04 2.47 -15.69
CA SER A 151 -5.03 1.28 -16.56
C SER A 151 -3.65 0.68 -16.74
N TRP A 152 -2.62 1.51 -16.91
CA TRP A 152 -1.23 1.03 -17.00
C TRP A 152 -0.79 0.26 -15.76
N LYS A 153 -1.19 0.72 -14.56
CA LYS A 153 -0.90 0.02 -13.30
C LYS A 153 -1.64 -1.31 -13.20
N GLY A 154 -2.86 -1.37 -13.71
CA GLY A 154 -3.60 -2.64 -13.85
C GLY A 154 -2.86 -3.62 -14.75
N ASP A 155 -2.40 -3.18 -15.92
CA ASP A 155 -1.60 -3.99 -16.83
C ASP A 155 -0.30 -4.46 -16.16
N LEU A 156 0.38 -3.55 -15.44
CA LEU A 156 1.60 -3.84 -14.68
C LEU A 156 1.40 -4.99 -13.70
N TYR A 157 0.38 -4.90 -12.84
CA TYR A 157 0.11 -5.91 -11.82
C TYR A 157 -0.59 -7.17 -12.36
N SER A 158 -1.21 -7.11 -13.55
CA SER A 158 -1.88 -8.26 -14.17
C SER A 158 -0.97 -9.47 -14.42
N VAL A 159 0.34 -9.23 -14.47
CA VAL A 159 1.38 -10.27 -14.57
C VAL A 159 1.43 -11.13 -13.31
N ILE A 160 1.10 -10.55 -12.15
CA ILE A 160 1.03 -11.23 -10.85
C ILE A 160 -0.30 -11.97 -10.71
N ASP A 161 -1.40 -11.24 -10.91
CA ASP A 161 -2.76 -11.78 -10.93
C ASP A 161 -3.60 -10.97 -11.91
N ARG A 162 -4.19 -11.64 -12.91
CA ARG A 162 -4.97 -10.98 -13.96
C ARG A 162 -6.13 -10.16 -13.41
N ARG A 163 -6.67 -10.52 -12.24
CA ARG A 163 -7.76 -9.80 -11.58
C ARG A 163 -7.38 -8.39 -11.14
N PHE A 164 -6.10 -8.03 -11.09
CA PHE A 164 -5.70 -6.65 -10.78
C PHE A 164 -6.24 -5.62 -11.77
N ILE A 165 -6.55 -6.02 -13.01
CA ILE A 165 -7.17 -5.13 -14.01
C ILE A 165 -8.56 -4.65 -13.56
N ASP A 166 -9.27 -5.43 -12.74
CA ASP A 166 -10.61 -5.07 -12.25
C ASP A 166 -10.56 -3.92 -11.21
N PHE A 167 -9.40 -3.69 -10.59
CA PHE A 167 -9.20 -2.64 -9.59
C PHE A 167 -8.53 -1.38 -10.15
N PHE A 168 -7.80 -1.52 -11.27
CA PHE A 168 -6.97 -0.48 -11.83
C PHE A 168 -7.33 -0.24 -13.30
N TYR A 169 -8.30 0.64 -13.53
CA TYR A 169 -8.72 1.09 -14.85
C TYR A 169 -8.88 2.60 -14.91
N GLU A 170 -8.77 3.17 -16.10
CA GLU A 170 -8.89 4.61 -16.29
C GLU A 170 -10.28 5.10 -15.88
N GLY A 171 -10.33 6.12 -15.02
CA GLY A 171 -11.57 6.64 -14.47
C GLY A 171 -12.14 5.83 -13.30
N VAL A 172 -11.40 4.87 -12.74
CA VAL A 172 -11.81 4.15 -11.53
C VAL A 172 -12.15 5.14 -10.39
N PRO A 173 -13.32 5.02 -9.74
CA PRO A 173 -13.66 5.85 -8.59
C PRO A 173 -12.67 5.61 -7.45
N ALA A 174 -11.99 6.67 -6.99
CA ALA A 174 -11.04 6.58 -5.89
C ALA A 174 -11.12 7.80 -4.99
N SER A 175 -11.17 7.58 -3.67
CA SER A 175 -11.08 8.62 -2.64
C SER A 175 -9.65 8.95 -2.26
N VAL A 176 -8.69 8.08 -2.62
CA VAL A 176 -7.25 8.25 -2.45
C VAL A 176 -6.56 8.21 -3.82
N PRO A 177 -5.38 8.82 -3.99
CA PRO A 177 -4.64 8.73 -5.25
C PRO A 177 -4.32 7.27 -5.62
N ILE A 178 -4.47 6.91 -6.90
CA ILE A 178 -4.10 5.58 -7.42
C ILE A 178 -2.63 5.23 -7.15
N SER A 179 -1.76 6.26 -7.12
CA SER A 179 -0.36 6.09 -6.78
C SER A 179 -0.11 5.67 -5.34
N GLY A 180 -1.09 5.82 -4.45
CA GLY A 180 -1.04 5.34 -3.06
C GLY A 180 -1.39 3.86 -2.89
N ALA A 181 -2.00 3.23 -3.90
CA ALA A 181 -2.28 1.81 -3.89
C ALA A 181 -1.06 1.06 -4.45
N VAL A 182 -0.40 0.25 -3.62
CA VAL A 182 0.80 -0.52 -3.99
C VAL A 182 0.55 -2.02 -3.82
N TRP A 183 1.27 -2.85 -4.57
CA TRP A 183 1.16 -4.30 -4.44
C TRP A 183 1.79 -4.81 -3.14
N GLY A 184 1.02 -5.56 -2.35
CA GLY A 184 1.41 -6.07 -1.03
C GLY A 184 2.11 -7.43 -1.00
N GLY A 185 2.44 -8.03 -2.16
CA GLY A 185 3.22 -9.29 -2.21
C GLY A 185 2.42 -10.57 -2.49
N VAL A 186 1.09 -10.51 -2.52
CA VAL A 186 0.22 -11.66 -2.83
C VAL A 186 -0.76 -11.34 -3.96
N GLY A 187 -1.34 -12.37 -4.58
CA GLY A 187 -2.45 -12.22 -5.52
C GLY A 187 -3.74 -11.81 -4.83
N VAL A 188 -4.79 -11.57 -5.61
CA VAL A 188 -6.11 -11.21 -5.07
C VAL A 188 -6.62 -12.39 -4.23
N ASP A 189 -7.09 -12.10 -3.01
CA ASP A 189 -7.51 -13.10 -2.02
C ASP A 189 -6.42 -14.11 -1.61
N GLY A 190 -5.13 -13.78 -1.82
CA GLY A 190 -4.01 -14.65 -1.42
C GLY A 190 -3.89 -14.82 0.10
N ILE A 191 -4.45 -13.89 0.86
CA ILE A 191 -4.62 -13.95 2.32
C ILE A 191 -6.11 -13.81 2.59
N PRO A 192 -6.81 -14.92 2.87
CA PRO A 192 -8.26 -14.89 3.07
C PRO A 192 -8.61 -14.08 4.32
N PRO A 193 -9.51 -13.07 4.22
CA PRO A 193 -9.96 -12.34 5.39
C PRO A 193 -10.80 -13.24 6.30
N LEU A 194 -10.96 -12.79 7.55
CA LEU A 194 -12.00 -13.31 8.42
C LEU A 194 -13.31 -12.59 8.14
N ASP A 195 -14.26 -13.27 7.51
CA ASP A 195 -15.58 -12.72 7.25
C ASP A 195 -16.59 -13.22 8.29
N ASN A 196 -17.14 -12.30 9.09
CA ASN A 196 -18.07 -12.58 10.19
C ASN A 196 -17.60 -13.72 11.10
N PRO A 197 -16.42 -13.59 11.75
CA PRO A 197 -15.84 -14.66 12.53
C PRO A 197 -16.73 -15.06 13.72
N GLU A 198 -16.69 -16.34 14.07
CA GLU A 198 -17.32 -16.83 15.30
C GLU A 198 -16.47 -16.49 16.52
N PHE A 199 -17.15 -16.12 17.61
CA PHE A 199 -16.49 -15.77 18.87
C PHE A 199 -16.72 -16.83 19.93
N THR A 200 -15.67 -17.05 20.74
CA THR A 200 -15.78 -17.79 21.99
C THR A 200 -15.85 -16.82 23.16
N GLY A 201 -16.50 -17.24 24.25
CA GLY A 201 -16.50 -16.49 25.50
C GLY A 201 -15.09 -16.47 26.14
N PRO A 202 -14.86 -15.60 27.15
CA PRO A 202 -13.55 -15.47 27.80
C PRO A 202 -13.00 -16.81 28.32
N ASP A 203 -13.85 -17.64 28.93
CA ASP A 203 -13.47 -18.94 29.48
C ASP A 203 -13.09 -19.97 28.39
N GLY A 204 -13.54 -19.75 27.14
CA GLY A 204 -13.23 -20.61 26.00
C GLY A 204 -11.97 -20.20 25.25
N ALA A 205 -11.36 -19.06 25.57
CA ALA A 205 -10.13 -18.57 24.94
C ALA A 205 -8.86 -19.22 25.53
N THR A 206 -8.89 -20.54 25.78
CA THR A 206 -7.80 -21.29 26.43
C THR A 206 -6.51 -21.36 25.59
N TYR A 207 -6.57 -20.95 24.33
CA TYR A 207 -5.44 -20.87 23.41
C TYR A 207 -4.61 -19.59 23.57
N LEU A 208 -5.06 -18.60 24.36
CA LEU A 208 -4.32 -17.36 24.61
C LEU A 208 -3.55 -17.41 25.92
N GLY A 209 -2.25 -17.09 25.85
CA GLY A 209 -1.47 -16.79 27.05
C GLY A 209 -1.84 -15.44 27.66
N PHE A 210 -1.60 -15.26 28.97
CA PHE A 210 -1.95 -14.05 29.73
C PHE A 210 -1.40 -12.73 29.15
N GLY A 211 -0.25 -12.78 28.46
CA GLY A 211 0.41 -11.60 27.87
C GLY A 211 0.25 -11.47 26.36
N GLU A 212 -0.57 -12.30 25.72
CA GLU A 212 -0.75 -12.22 24.28
C GLU A 212 -1.62 -11.01 23.89
N PRO A 213 -1.18 -10.18 22.92
CA PRO A 213 -1.91 -9.00 22.53
C PRO A 213 -3.18 -9.34 21.74
N VAL A 214 -4.20 -8.52 21.97
CA VAL A 214 -5.47 -8.55 21.25
C VAL A 214 -5.83 -7.13 20.83
N PHE A 215 -6.57 -7.00 19.73
CA PHE A 215 -7.26 -5.78 19.37
C PHE A 215 -8.62 -5.77 20.06
N GLY A 216 -8.85 -4.83 20.96
CA GLY A 216 -10.13 -4.66 21.64
C GLY A 216 -10.99 -3.64 20.91
N ILE A 217 -12.25 -3.98 20.63
CA ILE A 217 -13.24 -3.06 20.06
C ILE A 217 -14.47 -3.08 20.96
N SER A 218 -15.02 -1.90 21.25
CA SER A 218 -16.27 -1.76 21.98
C SER A 218 -17.15 -0.71 21.30
N ILE A 219 -18.27 -1.15 20.72
CA ILE A 219 -19.23 -0.29 20.01
C ILE A 219 -20.63 -0.61 20.54
N ASN A 220 -21.39 0.41 20.94
CA ASN A 220 -22.77 0.26 21.44
C ASN A 220 -22.94 -0.81 22.53
N GLY A 221 -21.93 -1.03 23.37
CA GLY A 221 -21.95 -2.02 24.45
C GLY A 221 -21.56 -3.45 24.04
N ASP A 222 -21.37 -3.72 22.74
CA ASP A 222 -20.79 -4.97 22.24
C ASP A 222 -19.26 -4.84 22.28
N ALA A 223 -18.60 -5.65 23.11
CA ALA A 223 -17.16 -5.64 23.30
C ALA A 223 -16.56 -6.96 22.80
N ARG A 224 -15.60 -6.85 21.87
CA ARG A 224 -14.92 -7.98 21.23
C ARG A 224 -13.41 -7.84 21.32
N ALA A 225 -12.74 -8.99 21.33
CA ALA A 225 -11.29 -9.09 21.29
C ALA A 225 -10.88 -9.95 20.10
N TYR A 226 -9.99 -9.41 19.26
CA TYR A 226 -9.44 -10.10 18.09
C TYR A 226 -7.97 -10.40 18.37
N PRO A 227 -7.59 -11.67 18.58
CA PRO A 227 -6.22 -11.99 18.93
C PRO A 227 -5.26 -11.67 17.79
N LEU A 228 -4.16 -11.00 18.15
CA LEU A 228 -3.11 -10.68 17.17
C LEU A 228 -2.61 -11.95 16.48
N ARG A 229 -2.44 -13.05 17.22
CA ARG A 229 -1.95 -14.30 16.63
C ARG A 229 -2.88 -14.93 15.60
N ILE A 230 -4.15 -14.53 15.52
CA ILE A 230 -5.07 -14.96 14.47
C ILE A 230 -5.03 -13.91 13.34
N LEU A 231 -5.18 -12.63 13.68
CA LEU A 231 -5.15 -11.55 12.70
C LEU A 231 -3.82 -11.44 11.94
N ALA A 232 -2.69 -11.81 12.53
CA ALA A 232 -1.40 -11.85 11.84
C ALA A 232 -1.36 -12.85 10.68
N TRP A 233 -2.27 -13.83 10.64
CA TRP A 233 -2.40 -14.76 9.51
C TRP A 233 -3.43 -14.32 8.48
N HIS A 234 -4.44 -13.56 8.89
CA HIS A 234 -5.58 -13.18 8.06
C HIS A 234 -5.56 -11.73 7.59
N GLU A 235 -4.79 -10.87 8.26
CA GLU A 235 -4.54 -9.43 8.05
C GLU A 235 -5.77 -8.51 8.04
N LEU A 236 -6.96 -9.07 7.85
CA LEU A 236 -8.24 -8.39 7.77
C LEU A 236 -9.34 -9.22 8.43
N SER A 237 -10.17 -8.57 9.25
CA SER A 237 -11.44 -9.10 9.72
C SER A 237 -12.58 -8.16 9.38
N ASN A 238 -13.53 -8.64 8.59
CA ASN A 238 -14.80 -7.97 8.32
C ASN A 238 -15.83 -8.48 9.33
N ASP A 239 -16.40 -7.58 10.13
CA ASP A 239 -17.33 -7.95 11.21
C ASP A 239 -18.40 -6.88 11.41
N VAL A 240 -19.44 -7.19 12.18
CA VAL A 240 -20.47 -6.26 12.63
C VAL A 240 -20.46 -6.23 14.15
N VAL A 241 -19.95 -5.14 14.74
CA VAL A 241 -19.85 -4.97 16.20
C VAL A 241 -20.84 -3.90 16.65
N GLY A 242 -21.73 -4.25 17.59
CA GLY A 242 -22.74 -3.31 18.10
C GLY A 242 -23.67 -2.77 17.01
N GLY A 243 -23.90 -3.56 15.95
CA GLY A 243 -24.70 -3.20 14.77
C GLY A 243 -23.96 -2.35 13.72
N MET A 244 -22.67 -2.06 13.91
CA MET A 244 -21.86 -1.28 12.99
C MET A 244 -20.92 -2.19 12.18
N PRO A 245 -20.94 -2.16 10.83
CA PRO A 245 -19.97 -2.87 10.02
C PRO A 245 -18.58 -2.25 10.22
N ILE A 246 -17.59 -3.10 10.43
CA ILE A 246 -16.19 -2.72 10.59
C ILE A 246 -15.29 -3.59 9.71
N ALA A 247 -14.15 -3.01 9.33
CA ALA A 247 -13.02 -3.71 8.75
C ALA A 247 -11.81 -3.46 9.67
N LEU A 248 -11.31 -4.50 10.32
CA LEU A 248 -10.14 -4.44 11.20
C LEU A 248 -8.92 -4.94 10.42
N VAL A 249 -7.94 -4.05 10.21
CA VAL A 249 -6.67 -4.33 9.51
C VAL A 249 -5.51 -4.30 10.50
N TYR A 250 -4.53 -5.19 10.35
CA TYR A 250 -3.33 -5.29 11.21
C TYR A 250 -2.02 -5.12 10.44
#